data_AF-A0A6G3RIS6-F1
#
_entry.id   AF-A0A6G3RIS6-F1
#
_cell.length_a   1.000
_cell.length_b   1.000
_cell.length_c   1.000
_cell.angle_alpha   90.00
_cell.angle_beta   90.00
_cell.angle_gamma   90.00
#
_symmetry.space_group_name_H-M   'P 1'
#
loop_
_entity.id
_entity.type
_entity.pdbx_description
1 polymer ?
#
loop_
_entity_poly.entity_id
_entity_poly.type
_entity_poly.pdbx_seq_one_letter_code
_entity_poly.pdbx_strand_id
1 'polypeptide(L)'
;MQARIRVRTTARTAGCTVSADGSYAARLARAAGSPDAWYPERWTLGSAEPYAVPLPGNQPEEPSTEVLPMADGRVLVHRVAGERHVFTLLYPTGPGTGEVPLGAVECGELSLLPPAPGGTRAYAVAPGSRSSDIWLVAGGAFGPEHLAAVPGRCSGGVWLGGTDRMLALDRELDGRTKTVAVDLERGGEVSPLLQIAEDSDDRLLLADADSGLLLIRSDAPGDSRLGWGVLGGTRPVRFPESLRLPDLTVTPFAIQPGQVLTPEACGVALRIDGPGPADPAGSRSWLGVWRPAARQVQQLAAPAGWLTGSGWWTRDGELCLPYATGAAPCGVA
;
A
#
# COMPACT_ATOMS: atom_id res chain seq x y z
N MET A 1 -18.04 26.60 17.27
CA MET A 1 -16.67 26.11 17.55
C MET A 1 -16.67 24.61 17.35
N GLN A 2 -16.55 24.14 16.11
CA GLN A 2 -16.64 22.72 15.76
C GLN A 2 -15.25 22.09 15.85
N ALA A 3 -15.13 21.05 16.67
CA ALA A 3 -13.92 20.26 16.81
C ALA A 3 -13.66 19.54 15.48
N ARG A 4 -12.61 19.96 14.77
CA ARG A 4 -12.07 19.23 13.62
C ARG A 4 -11.56 17.89 14.12
N ILE A 5 -12.27 16.82 13.77
CA ILE A 5 -11.78 15.46 13.95
C ILE A 5 -10.55 15.34 13.04
N ARG A 6 -9.35 15.41 13.64
CA ARG A 6 -8.14 14.94 12.98
C ARG A 6 -8.39 13.47 12.64
N VAL A 7 -8.61 13.17 11.37
CA VAL A 7 -8.48 11.81 10.88
C VAL A 7 -7.02 11.46 11.13
N ARG A 8 -6.77 10.73 12.23
CA ARG A 8 -5.50 10.04 12.43
C ARG A 8 -5.32 9.20 11.18
N THR A 9 -4.31 9.52 10.38
CA THR A 9 -3.74 8.59 9.41
C THR A 9 -3.65 7.27 10.15
N THR A 10 -4.41 6.28 9.69
CA THR A 10 -4.37 4.94 10.26
C THR A 10 -2.91 4.53 10.21
N ALA A 11 -2.28 4.48 11.38
CA ALA A 11 -0.95 3.90 11.52
C ALA A 11 -1.03 2.54 10.81
N ARG A 12 -0.20 2.34 9.78
CA ARG A 12 -0.04 1.02 9.15
C ARG A 12 0.57 0.13 10.24
N THR A 13 -0.25 -0.44 11.10
CA THR A 13 0.18 -1.41 12.10
C THR A 13 0.72 -2.63 11.36
N ALA A 14 2.04 -2.85 11.42
CA ALA A 14 2.74 -4.10 11.13
C ALA A 14 2.11 -4.95 10.00
N GLY A 15 1.85 -4.33 8.85
CA GLY A 15 1.30 -5.03 7.68
C GLY A 15 2.38 -5.82 6.96
N CYS A 16 1.96 -6.81 6.16
CA CYS A 16 2.82 -7.45 5.17
C CYS A 16 2.66 -6.71 3.85
N THR A 17 3.75 -6.15 3.34
CA THR A 17 3.79 -5.49 2.04
C THR A 17 4.34 -6.47 1.02
N VAL A 18 3.66 -6.64 -0.12
CA VAL A 18 4.07 -7.52 -1.22
C VAL A 18 4.69 -6.68 -2.32
N SER A 19 5.79 -7.13 -2.94
CA SER A 19 6.41 -6.46 -4.09
C SER A 19 5.44 -6.42 -5.27
N ALA A 20 5.64 -5.48 -6.20
CA ALA A 20 4.71 -5.27 -7.32
C ALA A 20 4.54 -6.52 -8.22
N ASP A 21 5.58 -7.37 -8.30
CA ASP A 21 5.59 -8.63 -9.05
C ASP A 21 5.11 -9.85 -8.24
N GLY A 22 4.76 -9.68 -6.96
CA GLY A 22 4.33 -10.77 -6.08
C GLY A 22 5.44 -11.72 -5.62
N SER A 23 6.70 -11.49 -6.00
CA SER A 23 7.79 -12.45 -5.74
C SER A 23 8.31 -12.40 -4.30
N TYR A 24 8.26 -11.22 -3.67
CA TYR A 24 8.73 -10.98 -2.31
C TYR A 24 7.69 -10.26 -1.46
N ALA A 25 7.83 -10.40 -0.15
CA ALA A 25 7.13 -9.58 0.82
C ALA A 25 8.05 -9.17 1.97
N ALA A 26 7.68 -8.11 2.68
CA ALA A 26 8.34 -7.68 3.89
C ALA A 26 7.32 -7.29 4.96
N ARG A 27 7.64 -7.60 6.21
CA ARG A 27 6.88 -7.15 7.39
C ARG A 27 7.79 -6.93 8.58
N LEU A 28 7.30 -6.23 9.59
CA LEU A 28 7.88 -6.30 10.93
C LEU A 28 7.28 -7.46 11.69
N ALA A 29 8.14 -8.35 12.19
CA ALA A 29 7.78 -9.47 13.06
C ALA A 29 8.30 -9.23 14.48
N ARG A 30 7.70 -9.92 15.46
CA ARG A 30 8.13 -9.88 16.87
C ARG A 30 9.00 -11.09 17.19
N ALA A 31 10.05 -10.87 17.98
CA ALA A 31 10.91 -11.95 18.46
C ALA A 31 10.17 -12.84 19.46
N ALA A 32 10.34 -14.16 19.32
CA ALA A 32 9.86 -15.10 20.32
C ALA A 32 10.56 -14.83 21.66
N GLY A 33 9.79 -14.69 22.73
CA GLY A 33 10.33 -14.43 24.08
C GLY A 33 10.71 -12.97 24.37
N SER A 34 10.58 -12.05 23.40
CA SER A 34 10.72 -10.62 23.65
C SER A 34 9.68 -9.83 22.82
N PRO A 35 8.47 -9.60 23.39
CA PRO A 35 7.34 -9.05 22.64
C PRO A 35 7.55 -7.60 22.17
N ASP A 36 8.50 -6.90 22.76
CA ASP A 36 8.87 -5.52 22.40
C ASP A 36 10.01 -5.45 21.38
N ALA A 37 10.65 -6.58 21.06
CA ALA A 37 11.74 -6.63 20.08
C ALA A 37 11.19 -6.96 18.68
N TRP A 38 11.11 -5.93 17.83
CA TRP A 38 10.73 -6.11 16.43
C TRP A 38 11.95 -6.34 15.54
N TYR A 39 11.76 -7.05 14.44
CA TYR A 39 12.75 -7.20 13.39
C TYR A 39 12.08 -7.26 12.01
N PRO A 40 12.74 -6.79 10.94
CA PRO A 40 12.26 -6.96 9.58
C PRO A 40 12.35 -8.43 9.19
N GLU A 41 11.31 -8.93 8.55
CA GLU A 41 11.26 -10.29 8.01
C GLU A 41 11.00 -10.22 6.52
N ARG A 42 11.84 -10.92 5.74
CA ARG A 42 11.69 -11.04 4.29
C ARG A 42 11.01 -12.34 3.95
N TRP A 43 9.99 -12.28 3.11
CA TRP A 43 9.26 -13.42 2.60
C TRP A 43 9.62 -13.62 1.13
N THR A 44 9.93 -14.85 0.74
CA THR A 44 10.03 -15.27 -0.67
C THR A 44 8.75 -16.04 -0.99
N LEU A 45 7.96 -15.50 -1.91
CA LEU A 45 6.62 -15.97 -2.23
C LEU A 45 6.57 -16.70 -3.58
N GLY A 46 7.47 -16.35 -4.51
CA GLY A 46 7.52 -16.92 -5.86
C GLY A 46 8.18 -18.31 -5.96
N SER A 47 8.63 -18.90 -4.86
CA SER A 47 9.17 -20.26 -4.84
C SER A 47 8.07 -21.30 -4.64
N ALA A 48 8.29 -22.53 -5.12
CA ALA A 48 7.36 -23.66 -4.91
C ALA A 48 7.06 -23.89 -3.41
N GLU A 49 8.05 -23.61 -2.56
CA GLU A 49 7.92 -23.59 -1.11
C GLU A 49 8.20 -22.15 -0.61
N PRO A 50 7.17 -21.36 -0.27
CA PRO A 50 7.36 -20.05 0.31
C PRO A 50 8.11 -20.13 1.64
N TYR A 51 9.03 -19.19 1.88
CA TYR A 51 9.79 -19.16 3.13
C TYR A 51 10.07 -17.72 3.58
N ALA A 52 10.21 -17.56 4.90
CA ALA A 52 10.57 -16.30 5.53
C ALA A 52 12.00 -16.37 6.10
N VAL A 53 12.71 -15.25 6.01
CA VAL A 53 14.04 -15.06 6.58
C VAL A 53 13.98 -13.87 7.53
N PRO A 54 14.27 -14.05 8.83
CA PRO A 54 14.42 -12.93 9.75
C PRO A 54 15.67 -12.14 9.39
N LEU A 55 15.57 -10.81 9.41
CA LEU A 55 16.68 -9.89 9.14
C LEU A 55 16.98 -9.03 10.38
N PRO A 56 17.37 -9.62 11.52
CA PRO A 56 17.68 -8.84 12.71
C PRO A 56 18.90 -7.95 12.44
N GLY A 57 18.78 -6.66 12.77
CA GLY A 57 19.92 -5.76 12.81
C GLY A 57 20.71 -5.89 14.12
N ASN A 58 21.64 -4.96 14.35
CA ASN A 58 22.39 -4.89 15.62
C ASN A 58 21.55 -4.44 16.82
N GLN A 59 20.32 -3.97 16.56
CA GLN A 59 19.35 -3.53 17.57
C GLN A 59 17.94 -3.91 17.12
N PRO A 60 16.98 -4.05 18.05
CA PRO A 60 15.57 -4.21 17.71
C PRO A 60 15.03 -2.99 16.97
N GLU A 61 14.01 -3.20 16.14
CA GLU A 61 13.27 -2.14 15.47
C GLU A 61 12.19 -1.55 16.37
N GLU A 62 11.88 -0.27 16.12
CA GLU A 62 10.73 0.39 16.72
C GLU A 62 9.43 -0.03 16.01
N PRO A 63 8.26 -0.03 16.70
CA PRO A 63 6.97 -0.35 16.08
C PRO A 63 6.58 0.57 14.91
N SER A 64 7.14 1.78 14.86
CA SER A 64 6.92 2.76 13.79
C SER A 64 7.85 2.60 12.59
N THR A 65 8.76 1.63 12.60
CA THR A 65 9.66 1.35 11.48
C THR A 65 8.84 0.90 10.27
N GLU A 66 9.11 1.47 9.10
CA GLU A 66 8.47 1.04 7.86
C GLU A 66 9.41 0.10 7.09
N VAL A 67 8.84 -0.94 6.47
CA VAL A 67 9.58 -1.90 5.65
C VAL A 67 8.95 -2.03 4.26
N LEU A 68 9.79 -2.14 3.23
CA LEU A 68 9.37 -2.26 1.84
C LEU A 68 10.19 -3.36 1.14
N PRO A 69 9.57 -4.38 0.53
CA PRO A 69 10.30 -5.37 -0.25
C PRO A 69 10.82 -4.78 -1.56
N MET A 70 12.02 -5.16 -1.96
CA MET A 70 12.60 -4.90 -3.27
C MET A 70 12.52 -6.18 -4.13
N ALA A 71 12.40 -6.03 -5.45
CA ALA A 71 12.29 -7.17 -6.38
C ALA A 71 13.57 -8.02 -6.49
N ASP A 72 14.69 -7.54 -5.97
CA ASP A 72 15.93 -8.33 -5.84
C ASP A 72 16.03 -9.10 -4.52
N GLY A 73 14.95 -9.11 -3.73
CA GLY A 73 14.89 -9.81 -2.46
C GLY A 73 15.63 -9.11 -1.31
N ARG A 74 15.96 -7.83 -1.45
CA ARG A 74 16.34 -6.96 -0.31
C ARG A 74 15.12 -6.35 0.35
N VAL A 75 15.27 -5.86 1.57
CA VAL A 75 14.23 -5.12 2.30
C VAL A 75 14.73 -3.73 2.63
N LEU A 76 14.05 -2.70 2.11
CA LEU A 76 14.27 -1.33 2.55
C LEU A 76 13.63 -1.15 3.92
N VAL A 77 14.40 -0.56 4.84
CA VAL A 77 13.96 -0.18 6.17
C VAL A 77 14.05 1.33 6.29
N HIS A 78 12.96 1.96 6.71
CA HIS A 78 12.88 3.37 7.03
C HIS A 78 12.71 3.53 8.55
N ARG A 79 13.68 4.20 9.17
CA ARG A 79 13.72 4.51 10.60
C ARG A 79 13.63 6.01 10.83
N VAL A 80 13.15 6.42 12.00
CA VAL A 80 13.16 7.82 12.44
C VAL A 80 14.16 7.96 13.58
N ALA A 81 15.15 8.84 13.41
CA ALA A 81 16.20 9.12 14.39
C ALA A 81 16.29 10.63 14.64
N GLY A 82 15.63 11.11 15.69
CA GLY A 82 15.43 12.54 15.91
C GLY A 82 14.56 13.14 14.80
N GLU A 83 15.07 14.16 14.11
CA GLU A 83 14.40 14.82 12.97
C GLU A 83 14.81 14.22 11.61
N ARG A 84 15.51 13.08 11.62
CA ARG A 84 16.02 12.42 10.41
C ARG A 84 15.24 11.15 10.09
N HIS A 85 14.87 11.01 8.82
CA HIS A 85 14.35 9.78 8.25
C HIS A 85 15.50 9.01 7.59
N VAL A 86 15.92 7.90 8.19
CA VAL A 86 17.11 7.12 7.80
C VAL A 86 16.69 5.88 7.02
N PHE A 87 17.41 5.59 5.94
CA PHE A 87 17.11 4.48 5.04
C PHE A 87 18.28 3.48 4.98
N THR A 88 17.96 2.20 5.10
CA THR A 88 18.93 1.09 5.02
C THR A 88 18.33 -0.06 4.22
N LEU A 89 19.11 -0.65 3.31
CA LEU A 89 18.75 -1.93 2.69
C LEU A 89 19.31 -3.09 3.50
N LEU A 90 18.44 -4.02 3.86
CA LEU A 90 18.79 -5.27 4.52
C LEU A 90 18.77 -6.42 3.52
N TYR A 91 19.69 -7.36 3.69
CA TYR A 91 19.76 -8.58 2.89
C TYR A 91 20.31 -9.75 3.71
N PRO A 92 19.91 -10.99 3.41
CA PRO A 92 20.46 -12.16 4.09
C PRO A 92 21.97 -12.31 3.80
N THR A 93 22.79 -12.53 4.85
CA THR A 93 24.22 -12.84 4.71
C THR A 93 24.61 -13.99 5.64
N GLY A 94 24.59 -15.22 5.13
CA GLY A 94 24.93 -16.40 5.93
C GLY A 94 24.09 -16.46 7.22
N PRO A 95 24.71 -16.49 8.42
CA PRO A 95 23.98 -16.52 9.69
C PRO A 95 23.42 -15.16 10.15
N GLY A 96 23.68 -14.06 9.42
CA GLY A 96 23.32 -12.71 9.83
C GLY A 96 22.65 -11.88 8.75
N THR A 97 22.53 -10.59 9.03
CA THR A 97 21.93 -9.59 8.14
C THR A 97 23.00 -8.63 7.65
N GLY A 98 23.12 -8.50 6.33
CA GLY A 98 23.90 -7.44 5.71
C GLY A 98 23.10 -6.15 5.67
N GLU A 99 23.76 -5.03 5.95
CA GLU A 99 23.14 -3.70 5.91
C GLU A 99 23.87 -2.81 4.89
N VAL A 100 23.12 -2.10 4.06
CA VAL A 100 23.63 -1.05 3.18
C VAL A 100 22.93 0.26 3.55
N PRO A 101 23.59 1.16 4.30
CA PRO A 101 23.06 2.48 4.59
C PRO A 101 22.90 3.27 3.29
N LEU A 102 21.72 3.85 3.09
CA LEU A 102 21.43 4.68 1.92
C LEU A 102 21.54 6.17 2.25
N GLY A 103 21.41 6.56 3.51
CA GLY A 103 21.48 7.96 3.94
C GLY A 103 20.19 8.37 4.64
N ALA A 104 19.94 9.68 4.73
CA ALA A 104 18.80 10.22 5.45
C ALA A 104 18.24 11.49 4.80
N VAL A 105 16.97 11.76 5.09
CA VAL A 105 16.28 13.02 4.77
C VAL A 105 15.92 13.73 6.07
N GLU A 106 16.19 15.02 6.16
CA GLU A 106 15.77 15.86 7.29
C GLU A 106 14.44 16.54 6.94
N CYS A 107 13.35 16.11 7.57
CA CYS A 107 12.02 16.68 7.36
C CYS A 107 11.10 16.35 8.55
N GLY A 108 9.90 16.92 8.58
CA GLY A 108 8.94 16.70 9.67
C GLY A 108 8.27 15.33 9.61
N GLU A 109 7.41 15.13 8.60
CA GLU A 109 6.73 13.86 8.36
C GLU A 109 7.20 13.28 7.03
N LEU A 110 7.35 11.96 6.96
CA LEU A 110 7.63 11.23 5.73
C LEU A 110 7.06 9.82 5.84
N SER A 111 6.51 9.32 4.74
CA SER A 111 5.99 7.96 4.62
C SER A 111 6.45 7.31 3.31
N LEU A 112 6.75 6.02 3.35
CA LEU A 112 7.07 5.26 2.14
C LEU A 112 5.84 5.11 1.24
N LEU A 113 6.08 5.30 -0.07
CA LEU A 113 5.12 5.00 -1.13
C LEU A 113 5.08 3.48 -1.38
N PRO A 114 3.99 2.94 -1.97
CA PRO A 114 3.92 1.52 -2.28
C PRO A 114 5.06 1.04 -3.18
N PRO A 115 5.38 -0.28 -3.16
CA PRO A 115 6.43 -0.85 -4.01
C PRO A 115 6.29 -0.39 -5.45
N ALA A 116 7.40 0.11 -6.01
CA ALA A 116 7.40 0.64 -7.36
C ALA A 116 7.23 -0.50 -8.38
N PRO A 117 6.50 -0.29 -9.50
CA PRO A 117 6.26 -1.30 -10.53
C PRO A 117 7.54 -1.97 -11.06
N GLY A 118 8.62 -1.21 -11.22
CA GLY A 118 9.93 -1.68 -11.64
C GLY A 118 10.71 -2.42 -10.56
N GLY A 119 10.28 -2.35 -9.29
CA GLY A 119 10.78 -3.16 -8.17
C GLY A 119 12.20 -2.86 -7.69
N THR A 120 12.97 -2.05 -8.42
CA THR A 120 14.36 -1.69 -8.09
C THR A 120 14.49 -0.33 -7.40
N ARG A 121 13.41 0.44 -7.33
CA ARG A 121 13.37 1.78 -6.74
C ARG A 121 12.34 1.85 -5.63
N ALA A 122 12.60 2.72 -4.66
CA ALA A 122 11.67 3.02 -3.59
C ALA A 122 11.52 4.53 -3.45
N TYR A 123 10.30 4.97 -3.22
CA TYR A 123 9.95 6.37 -3.17
C TYR A 123 9.29 6.72 -1.83
N ALA A 124 9.37 7.97 -1.43
CA ALA A 124 8.71 8.47 -0.24
C ALA A 124 8.06 9.83 -0.52
N VAL A 125 7.02 10.15 0.25
CA VAL A 125 6.39 11.47 0.25
C VAL A 125 6.59 12.12 1.62
N ALA A 126 7.06 13.36 1.62
CA ALA A 126 7.29 14.17 2.80
C ALA A 126 6.36 15.40 2.77
N PRO A 127 5.18 15.35 3.41
CA PRO A 127 4.28 16.49 3.44
C PRO A 127 4.85 17.67 4.23
N GLY A 128 4.89 18.84 3.61
CA GLY A 128 5.22 20.12 4.23
C GLY A 128 4.00 21.02 4.42
N SER A 129 4.23 22.27 4.83
CA SER A 129 3.14 23.23 5.11
C SER A 129 2.45 23.80 3.87
N ARG A 130 3.16 23.85 2.73
CA ARG A 130 2.64 24.40 1.45
C ARG A 130 2.79 23.46 0.27
N SER A 131 3.71 22.51 0.35
CA SER A 131 4.02 21.53 -0.68
C SER A 131 4.43 20.24 -0.02
N SER A 132 4.41 19.15 -0.78
CA SER A 132 4.90 17.85 -0.39
C SER A 132 6.02 17.43 -1.31
N ASP A 133 7.14 17.04 -0.72
CA ASP A 133 8.32 16.64 -1.45
C ASP A 133 8.27 15.13 -1.75
N ILE A 134 8.62 14.77 -2.98
CA ILE A 134 8.74 13.39 -3.42
C ILE A 134 10.23 13.04 -3.50
N TRP A 135 10.61 11.95 -2.86
CA TRP A 135 11.99 11.49 -2.76
C TRP A 135 12.14 10.12 -3.40
N LEU A 136 13.23 9.91 -4.14
CA LEU A 136 13.77 8.59 -4.45
C LEU A 136 14.69 8.18 -3.29
N VAL A 137 14.28 7.21 -2.47
CA VAL A 137 15.01 6.83 -1.25
C VAL A 137 15.84 5.56 -1.41
N ALA A 138 15.61 4.78 -2.47
CA ALA A 138 16.46 3.66 -2.87
C ALA A 138 16.46 3.48 -4.41
N GLY A 139 17.58 3.02 -4.97
CA GLY A 139 17.76 2.82 -6.41
C GLY A 139 18.26 4.06 -7.19
N GLY A 140 18.63 5.12 -6.47
CA GLY A 140 19.34 6.29 -7.00
C GLY A 140 20.86 6.11 -7.03
N ALA A 141 21.59 7.16 -7.41
CA ALA A 141 23.05 7.16 -7.57
C ALA A 141 23.78 7.30 -6.22
N PHE A 142 23.33 8.19 -5.33
CA PHE A 142 23.97 8.41 -4.03
C PHE A 142 22.96 8.88 -2.97
N GLY A 143 22.28 7.91 -2.36
CA GLY A 143 21.33 8.14 -1.27
C GLY A 143 20.00 8.79 -1.69
N PRO A 144 19.25 9.37 -0.74
CA PRO A 144 17.97 9.99 -1.04
C PRO A 144 18.08 11.19 -1.99
N GLU A 145 17.34 11.15 -3.09
CA GLU A 145 17.29 12.19 -4.12
C GLU A 145 15.93 12.88 -4.12
N HIS A 146 15.90 14.21 -4.07
CA HIS A 146 14.67 14.98 -4.23
C HIS A 146 14.27 14.99 -5.71
N LEU A 147 13.04 14.57 -6.02
CA LEU A 147 12.55 14.47 -7.39
C LEU A 147 11.61 15.61 -7.78
N ALA A 148 10.73 16.00 -6.86
CA ALA A 148 9.66 16.94 -7.14
C ALA A 148 9.09 17.54 -5.86
N ALA A 149 8.50 18.74 -6.01
CA ALA A 149 7.68 19.37 -4.98
C ALA A 149 6.27 19.58 -5.53
N VAL A 150 5.29 18.89 -4.94
CA VAL A 150 3.87 18.98 -5.33
C VAL A 150 3.18 20.01 -4.43
N PRO A 151 2.53 21.05 -4.96
CA PRO A 151 1.78 21.99 -4.13
C PRO A 151 0.69 21.28 -3.30
N GLY A 152 0.45 21.74 -2.07
CA GLY A 152 -0.50 21.12 -1.14
C GLY A 152 0.08 19.97 -0.32
N ARG A 153 -0.72 19.45 0.62
CA ARG A 153 -0.33 18.33 1.49
C ARG A 153 -0.74 17.01 0.83
N CYS A 154 0.22 16.20 0.45
CA CYS A 154 0.00 14.94 -0.24
C CYS A 154 0.08 13.76 0.73
N SER A 155 -0.69 12.73 0.44
CA SER A 155 -0.71 11.45 1.15
C SER A 155 -1.09 10.32 0.21
N GLY A 156 -1.13 9.09 0.71
CA GLY A 156 -1.46 7.92 -0.10
C GLY A 156 -0.31 7.57 -1.05
N GLY A 157 -0.65 7.29 -2.30
CA GLY A 157 0.29 6.83 -3.32
C GLY A 157 -0.28 5.62 -4.05
N VAL A 158 -0.51 5.74 -5.36
CA VAL A 158 -0.91 4.64 -6.24
C VAL A 158 -0.19 4.79 -7.57
N TRP A 159 0.49 3.75 -8.02
CA TRP A 159 1.13 3.74 -9.34
C TRP A 159 0.08 3.56 -10.43
N LEU A 160 0.10 4.42 -11.46
CA LEU A 160 -0.91 4.44 -12.54
C LEU A 160 -0.49 3.63 -13.77
N GLY A 161 0.74 3.13 -13.81
CA GLY A 161 1.28 2.38 -14.94
C GLY A 161 2.30 1.33 -14.49
N GLY A 162 2.73 0.49 -15.42
CA GLY A 162 3.74 -0.56 -15.17
C GLY A 162 5.19 -0.06 -15.06
N THR A 163 5.39 1.26 -15.02
CA THR A 163 6.71 1.91 -14.92
C THR A 163 6.71 2.87 -13.74
N ASP A 164 7.88 3.11 -13.14
CA ASP A 164 8.09 4.01 -11.98
C ASP A 164 8.00 5.51 -12.34
N ARG A 165 6.94 5.89 -13.07
CA ARG A 165 6.78 7.22 -13.67
C ARG A 165 5.54 7.93 -13.17
N MET A 166 4.37 7.36 -13.42
CA MET A 166 3.08 8.00 -13.16
C MET A 166 2.58 7.61 -11.78
N LEU A 167 2.61 8.57 -10.85
CA LEU A 167 2.18 8.38 -9.46
C LEU A 167 0.93 9.21 -9.19
N ALA A 168 -0.10 8.59 -8.63
CA ALA A 168 -1.25 9.29 -8.08
C ALA A 168 -1.04 9.58 -6.59
N LEU A 169 -1.32 10.81 -6.18
CA LEU A 169 -1.27 11.26 -4.78
C LEU A 169 -2.59 11.91 -4.40
N ASP A 170 -3.06 11.63 -3.19
CA ASP A 170 -4.20 12.32 -2.59
C ASP A 170 -3.70 13.65 -2.02
N ARG A 171 -4.08 14.74 -2.68
CA ARG A 171 -3.64 16.09 -2.35
C ARG A 171 -4.74 16.84 -1.62
N GLU A 172 -4.44 17.27 -0.41
CA GLU A 172 -5.23 18.22 0.35
C GLU A 172 -4.83 19.67 0.00
N LEU A 173 -5.81 20.44 -0.47
CA LEU A 173 -5.72 21.89 -0.70
C LEU A 173 -7.02 22.55 -0.24
N ASP A 174 -6.92 23.65 0.49
CA ASP A 174 -8.08 24.42 1.00
C ASP A 174 -9.12 23.56 1.76
N GLY A 175 -8.64 22.52 2.46
CA GLY A 175 -9.46 21.60 3.24
C GLY A 175 -10.23 20.55 2.42
N ARG A 176 -9.92 20.41 1.13
CA ARG A 176 -10.46 19.36 0.25
C ARG A 176 -9.36 18.45 -0.25
N THR A 177 -9.62 17.14 -0.25
CA THR A 177 -8.72 16.13 -0.79
C THR A 177 -9.12 15.78 -2.21
N LYS A 178 -8.21 15.91 -3.16
CA LYS A 178 -8.38 15.45 -4.55
C LYS A 178 -7.18 14.64 -4.98
N THR A 179 -7.39 13.58 -5.76
CA THR A 179 -6.27 12.84 -6.34
C THR A 179 -5.71 13.58 -7.56
N VAL A 180 -4.40 13.76 -7.58
CA VAL A 180 -3.64 14.25 -8.73
C VAL A 180 -2.70 13.18 -9.26
N ALA A 181 -2.41 13.23 -10.56
CA ALA A 181 -1.33 12.47 -11.16
C ALA A 181 -0.07 13.33 -11.21
N VAL A 182 1.07 12.71 -10.94
CA VAL A 182 2.40 13.32 -10.92
C VAL A 182 3.30 12.53 -11.87
N ASP A 183 3.85 13.18 -12.88
CA ASP A 183 4.81 12.59 -13.83
C ASP A 183 6.24 12.81 -13.33
N LEU A 184 6.84 11.78 -12.73
CA LEU A 184 8.18 11.86 -12.13
C LEU A 184 9.29 12.02 -13.18
N GLU A 185 9.07 11.61 -14.44
CA GLU A 185 10.04 11.81 -15.52
C GLU A 185 10.02 13.25 -16.06
N ARG A 186 8.96 14.00 -15.79
CA ARG A 186 8.80 15.41 -16.20
C ARG A 186 8.97 16.38 -15.02
N GLY A 187 9.85 16.03 -14.08
CA GLY A 187 10.13 16.88 -12.90
C GLY A 187 8.94 17.04 -11.96
N GLY A 188 8.04 16.06 -11.94
CA GLY A 188 6.84 16.09 -11.10
C GLY A 188 5.72 16.97 -11.65
N GLU A 189 5.56 17.04 -12.99
CA GLU A 189 4.41 17.71 -13.61
C GLU A 189 3.10 17.17 -13.02
N VAL A 190 2.26 18.07 -12.53
CA VAL A 190 1.03 17.72 -11.80
C VAL A 190 -0.19 17.96 -12.67
N SER A 191 -1.03 16.95 -12.84
CA SER A 191 -2.34 17.07 -13.50
C SER A 191 -3.47 16.58 -12.60
N PRO A 192 -4.67 17.17 -12.67
CA PRO A 192 -5.86 16.59 -12.05
C PRO A 192 -6.08 15.14 -12.46
N LEU A 193 -6.49 14.28 -11.52
CA LEU A 193 -6.89 12.90 -11.82
C LEU A 193 -8.32 12.61 -11.39
N LEU A 194 -8.66 12.86 -10.12
CA LEU A 194 -10.02 12.65 -9.58
C LEU A 194 -10.55 13.95 -8.99
N GLN A 195 -11.63 14.46 -9.60
CA GLN A 195 -12.41 15.62 -9.16
C GLN A 195 -13.89 15.34 -9.46
N ILE A 196 -14.54 14.52 -8.62
CA ILE A 196 -15.88 13.99 -8.88
C ILE A 196 -16.94 15.09 -8.65
N ALA A 197 -16.86 15.78 -7.51
CA ALA A 197 -17.65 16.97 -7.20
C ALA A 197 -16.80 18.01 -6.50
N GLU A 198 -17.08 19.30 -6.66
CA GLU A 198 -16.29 20.40 -6.07
C GLU A 198 -16.07 20.23 -4.55
N ASP A 199 -17.14 19.92 -3.82
CA ASP A 199 -17.15 19.82 -2.36
C ASP A 199 -16.84 18.43 -1.79
N SER A 200 -16.45 17.48 -2.64
CA SER A 200 -16.14 16.11 -2.19
C SER A 200 -14.67 15.93 -1.79
N ASP A 201 -14.39 14.93 -0.98
CA ASP A 201 -13.06 14.36 -0.82
C ASP A 201 -12.92 13.12 -1.71
N ASP A 202 -12.05 13.19 -2.72
CA ASP A 202 -11.82 12.12 -3.69
C ASP A 202 -10.44 11.50 -3.48
N ARG A 203 -10.41 10.18 -3.26
CA ARG A 203 -9.17 9.43 -3.02
C ARG A 203 -9.06 8.20 -3.90
N LEU A 204 -7.89 7.97 -4.48
CA LEU A 204 -7.60 6.76 -5.23
C LEU A 204 -7.03 5.70 -4.29
N LEU A 205 -7.66 4.53 -4.24
CA LEU A 205 -7.27 3.43 -3.36
C LEU A 205 -6.36 2.42 -4.06
N LEU A 206 -6.72 2.03 -5.28
CA LEU A 206 -5.96 1.11 -6.12
C LEU A 206 -6.15 1.46 -7.60
N ALA A 207 -5.15 1.12 -8.41
CA ALA A 207 -5.23 1.18 -9.85
C ALA A 207 -4.62 -0.09 -10.44
N ASP A 208 -5.15 -0.56 -11.55
CA ASP A 208 -4.55 -1.61 -12.36
C ASP A 208 -4.12 -1.04 -13.71
N ALA A 209 -2.83 -1.21 -14.03
CA ALA A 209 -2.23 -0.64 -15.23
C ALA A 209 -2.69 -1.35 -16.52
N ASP A 210 -3.03 -2.65 -16.43
CA ASP A 210 -3.39 -3.46 -17.60
C ASP A 210 -4.83 -3.17 -18.08
N SER A 211 -5.78 -3.08 -17.15
CA SER A 211 -7.20 -2.82 -17.42
C SER A 211 -7.60 -1.35 -17.37
N GLY A 212 -6.79 -0.52 -16.70
CA GLY A 212 -7.13 0.87 -16.36
C GLY A 212 -8.15 0.98 -15.23
N LEU A 213 -8.51 -0.10 -14.54
CA LEU A 213 -9.48 -0.06 -13.44
C LEU A 213 -8.95 0.81 -12.29
N LEU A 214 -9.78 1.73 -11.81
CA LEU A 214 -9.52 2.56 -10.63
C LEU A 214 -10.52 2.21 -9.53
N LEU A 215 -10.05 1.99 -8.31
CA LEU A 215 -10.87 1.87 -7.10
C LEU A 215 -10.75 3.15 -6.30
N ILE A 216 -11.88 3.74 -5.96
CA ILE A 216 -11.97 5.12 -5.48
C ILE A 216 -12.76 5.15 -4.17
N ARG A 217 -12.40 6.05 -3.26
CA ARG A 217 -13.25 6.45 -2.15
C ARG A 217 -13.66 7.90 -2.34
N SER A 218 -14.95 8.18 -2.27
CA SER A 218 -15.47 9.54 -2.38
C SER A 218 -16.78 9.70 -1.62
N ASP A 219 -17.01 10.90 -1.09
CA ASP A 219 -18.26 11.33 -0.47
C ASP A 219 -19.15 12.15 -1.43
N ALA A 220 -18.77 12.29 -2.71
CA ALA A 220 -19.59 12.93 -3.73
C ALA A 220 -21.04 12.40 -3.82
N PRO A 221 -21.34 11.11 -3.55
CA PRO A 221 -22.71 10.61 -3.47
C PRO A 221 -23.52 11.05 -2.23
N GLY A 222 -22.94 11.82 -1.30
CA GLY A 222 -23.56 12.31 -0.06
C GLY A 222 -23.04 11.65 1.23
N ASP A 223 -22.38 10.49 1.13
CA ASP A 223 -21.69 9.77 2.20
C ASP A 223 -20.45 9.07 1.62
N SER A 224 -19.44 8.80 2.45
CA SER A 224 -18.19 8.17 2.00
C SER A 224 -18.45 6.75 1.47
N ARG A 225 -18.26 6.55 0.16
CA ARG A 225 -18.52 5.29 -0.54
C ARG A 225 -17.32 4.83 -1.34
N LEU A 226 -17.24 3.52 -1.53
CA LEU A 226 -16.39 2.94 -2.55
C LEU A 226 -17.04 3.08 -3.93
N GLY A 227 -16.24 3.52 -4.89
CA GLY A 227 -16.61 3.60 -6.28
C GLY A 227 -15.51 3.05 -7.18
N TRP A 228 -15.80 2.99 -8.46
CA TRP A 228 -14.81 2.59 -9.47
C TRP A 228 -14.97 3.42 -10.75
N GLY A 229 -13.85 3.54 -11.47
CA GLY A 229 -13.77 4.21 -12.76
C GLY A 229 -12.73 3.56 -13.66
N VAL A 230 -12.50 4.16 -14.82
CA VAL A 230 -11.48 3.71 -15.77
C VAL A 230 -10.56 4.89 -16.07
N LEU A 231 -9.26 4.68 -15.94
CA LEU A 231 -8.24 5.68 -16.24
C LEU A 231 -8.38 6.16 -17.69
N GLY A 232 -8.48 7.48 -17.90
CA GLY A 232 -8.72 8.07 -19.21
C GLY A 232 -10.13 7.83 -19.79
N GLY A 233 -11.02 7.15 -19.06
CA GLY A 233 -12.39 6.92 -19.45
C GLY A 233 -13.25 8.18 -19.38
N THR A 234 -14.24 8.29 -20.29
CA THR A 234 -15.20 9.42 -20.33
C THR A 234 -16.45 9.18 -19.49
N ARG A 235 -16.62 7.97 -18.95
CA ARG A 235 -17.78 7.61 -18.12
C ARG A 235 -17.58 8.11 -16.69
N PRO A 236 -18.63 8.63 -16.03
CA PRO A 236 -18.57 9.00 -14.62
C PRO A 236 -18.16 7.83 -13.72
N VAL A 237 -17.57 8.16 -12.57
CA VAL A 237 -17.31 7.19 -11.49
C VAL A 237 -18.63 6.57 -11.05
N ARG A 238 -18.61 5.25 -10.86
CA ARG A 238 -19.77 4.47 -10.44
C ARG A 238 -19.63 4.13 -8.96
N PHE A 239 -20.72 4.20 -8.21
CA PHE A 239 -20.79 3.85 -6.79
C PHE A 239 -21.78 2.69 -6.59
N PRO A 240 -21.34 1.42 -6.74
CA PRO A 240 -22.22 0.26 -6.64
C PRO A 240 -22.75 0.05 -5.23
N GLU A 241 -24.06 -0.17 -5.10
CA GLU A 241 -24.68 -0.49 -3.80
C GLU A 241 -24.10 -1.79 -3.20
N SER A 242 -23.59 -2.70 -4.04
CA SER A 242 -22.96 -3.95 -3.59
C SER A 242 -21.73 -3.75 -2.71
N LEU A 243 -21.04 -2.61 -2.83
CA LEU A 243 -19.88 -2.26 -2.00
C LEU A 243 -20.28 -1.45 -0.76
N ARG A 244 -21.55 -1.09 -0.62
CA ARG A 244 -22.08 -0.38 0.54
C ARG A 244 -22.53 -1.39 1.57
N LEU A 245 -21.64 -1.67 2.52
CA LEU A 245 -21.90 -2.57 3.63
C LEU A 245 -22.06 -1.71 4.91
N PRO A 246 -23.29 -1.50 5.42
CA PRO A 246 -23.53 -0.71 6.61
C PRO A 246 -22.72 -1.21 7.81
N ASP A 247 -22.20 -0.29 8.61
CA ASP A 247 -21.39 -0.55 9.81
C ASP A 247 -20.07 -1.33 9.59
N LEU A 248 -19.70 -1.57 8.33
CA LEU A 248 -18.48 -2.28 7.94
C LEU A 248 -17.51 -1.36 7.19
N THR A 249 -16.22 -1.55 7.43
CA THR A 249 -15.17 -0.87 6.65
C THR A 249 -14.65 -1.82 5.58
N VAL A 250 -14.91 -1.47 4.32
CA VAL A 250 -14.41 -2.21 3.16
C VAL A 250 -13.15 -1.54 2.63
N THR A 251 -12.05 -2.26 2.58
CA THR A 251 -10.73 -1.79 2.12
C THR A 251 -10.22 -2.69 1.00
N PRO A 252 -10.21 -2.21 -0.26
CA PRO A 252 -9.55 -2.91 -1.35
C PRO A 252 -8.05 -3.04 -1.09
N PHE A 253 -7.46 -4.20 -1.40
CA PHE A 253 -6.01 -4.39 -1.26
C PHE A 253 -5.32 -5.01 -2.48
N ALA A 254 -6.06 -5.62 -3.43
CA ALA A 254 -5.48 -6.12 -4.67
C ALA A 254 -6.51 -6.12 -5.82
N ILE A 255 -6.04 -5.90 -7.05
CA ILE A 255 -6.81 -6.02 -8.29
C ILE A 255 -6.18 -7.14 -9.13
N GLN A 256 -7.01 -7.94 -9.81
CA GLN A 256 -6.57 -8.94 -10.77
C GLN A 256 -5.98 -8.27 -12.01
N PRO A 257 -4.68 -8.48 -12.30
CA PRO A 257 -4.04 -7.92 -13.48
C PRO A 257 -4.43 -8.69 -14.75
N GLY A 258 -3.95 -8.23 -15.90
CA GLY A 258 -4.08 -8.94 -17.19
C GLY A 258 -5.46 -8.85 -17.86
N GLN A 259 -6.42 -8.11 -17.31
CA GLN A 259 -7.75 -7.91 -17.91
C GLN A 259 -7.75 -6.75 -18.91
N VAL A 260 -6.98 -6.89 -19.99
CA VAL A 260 -6.71 -5.82 -20.97
C VAL A 260 -8.02 -5.27 -21.55
N LEU A 261 -8.27 -3.97 -21.34
CA LEU A 261 -9.45 -3.24 -21.82
C LEU A 261 -10.81 -3.80 -21.34
N THR A 262 -10.82 -4.66 -20.32
CA THR A 262 -12.04 -5.21 -19.72
C THR A 262 -12.05 -5.02 -18.20
N PRO A 263 -12.02 -3.77 -17.70
CA PRO A 263 -11.97 -3.49 -16.26
C PRO A 263 -13.16 -4.11 -15.50
N GLU A 264 -14.30 -4.32 -16.16
CA GLU A 264 -15.47 -4.97 -15.57
C GLU A 264 -15.24 -6.43 -15.16
N ALA A 265 -14.24 -7.10 -15.76
CA ALA A 265 -13.88 -8.48 -15.49
C ALA A 265 -12.88 -8.63 -14.33
N CYS A 266 -12.17 -7.58 -13.92
CA CYS A 266 -11.16 -7.66 -12.87
C CYS A 266 -11.73 -8.17 -11.54
N GLY A 267 -11.13 -9.21 -10.98
CA GLY A 267 -11.25 -9.54 -9.56
C GLY A 267 -10.68 -8.41 -8.70
N VAL A 268 -11.36 -8.07 -7.61
CA VAL A 268 -10.91 -7.12 -6.59
C VAL A 268 -10.99 -7.82 -5.25
N ALA A 269 -9.86 -7.90 -4.55
CA ALA A 269 -9.81 -8.44 -3.20
C ALA A 269 -10.03 -7.33 -2.17
N LEU A 270 -10.88 -7.62 -1.18
CA LEU A 270 -11.37 -6.68 -0.18
C LEU A 270 -11.10 -7.25 1.20
N ARG A 271 -10.55 -6.42 2.09
CA ARG A 271 -10.64 -6.65 3.53
C ARG A 271 -11.91 -6.00 4.03
N ILE A 272 -12.72 -6.75 4.75
CA ILE A 272 -13.95 -6.25 5.35
C ILE A 272 -13.79 -6.33 6.86
N ASP A 273 -13.81 -5.18 7.52
CA ASP A 273 -13.65 -5.03 8.97
C ASP A 273 -15.01 -4.72 9.60
N GLY A 274 -15.39 -5.41 10.69
CA GLY A 274 -16.69 -5.24 11.33
C GLY A 274 -16.69 -5.38 12.85
N PRO A 275 -17.82 -5.05 13.52
CA PRO A 275 -17.95 -5.17 14.97
C PRO A 275 -18.20 -6.60 15.47
N GLY A 276 -18.33 -7.58 14.56
CA GLY A 276 -18.67 -8.97 14.85
C GLY A 276 -17.67 -9.72 15.76
N PRO A 277 -18.02 -10.96 16.17
CA PRO A 277 -17.13 -11.79 16.98
C PRO A 277 -15.81 -12.00 16.23
N ALA A 278 -14.71 -11.87 16.96
CA ALA A 278 -13.40 -12.13 16.40
C ALA A 278 -13.25 -13.61 16.04
N ASP A 279 -12.52 -13.88 14.95
CA ASP A 279 -11.92 -15.17 14.62
C ASP A 279 -11.11 -15.73 15.83
N PRO A 280 -10.86 -17.05 15.94
CA PRO A 280 -9.95 -17.64 16.94
C PRO A 280 -8.59 -16.93 17.13
N ALA A 281 -8.07 -16.25 16.12
CA ALA A 281 -6.87 -15.43 16.09
C ALA A 281 -7.09 -13.96 16.53
N GLY A 282 -8.28 -13.62 17.01
CA GLY A 282 -8.63 -12.28 17.52
C GLY A 282 -8.94 -11.24 16.44
N SER A 283 -8.92 -11.60 15.15
CA SER A 283 -9.23 -10.69 14.04
C SER A 283 -10.73 -10.53 13.83
N ARG A 284 -11.19 -9.30 13.58
CA ARG A 284 -12.59 -9.00 13.20
C ARG A 284 -12.72 -8.67 11.71
N SER A 285 -11.82 -9.22 10.92
CA SER A 285 -11.67 -8.97 9.50
C SER A 285 -11.88 -10.26 8.72
N TRP A 286 -12.55 -10.18 7.57
CA TRP A 286 -12.69 -11.30 6.65
C TRP A 286 -12.44 -10.88 5.21
N LEU A 287 -12.29 -11.89 4.35
CA LEU A 287 -11.99 -11.71 2.95
C LEU A 287 -13.27 -11.54 2.12
N GLY A 288 -13.27 -10.53 1.26
CA GLY A 288 -14.26 -10.34 0.21
C GLY A 288 -13.61 -10.34 -1.17
N VAL A 289 -14.33 -10.82 -2.17
CA VAL A 289 -13.99 -10.70 -3.57
C VAL A 289 -15.14 -10.03 -4.30
N TRP A 290 -14.82 -9.08 -5.17
CA TRP A 290 -15.78 -8.33 -5.96
C TRP A 290 -15.28 -8.16 -7.39
N ARG A 291 -16.19 -7.93 -8.33
CA ARG A 291 -15.86 -7.55 -9.71
C ARG A 291 -16.74 -6.37 -10.10
N PRO A 292 -16.29 -5.43 -10.96
CA PRO A 292 -17.14 -4.30 -11.32
C PRO A 292 -18.42 -4.67 -12.09
N ALA A 293 -18.42 -5.80 -12.82
CA ALA A 293 -19.64 -6.37 -13.40
C ALA A 293 -20.58 -7.03 -12.36
N ALA A 294 -20.08 -7.38 -11.18
CA ALA A 294 -20.83 -8.13 -10.18
C ALA A 294 -21.77 -7.23 -9.38
N ARG A 295 -22.93 -7.80 -9.02
CA ARG A 295 -23.96 -7.12 -8.21
C ARG A 295 -23.84 -7.38 -6.70
N GLN A 296 -22.84 -8.16 -6.28
CA GLN A 296 -22.65 -8.54 -4.88
C GLN A 296 -21.16 -8.76 -4.59
N VAL A 297 -20.78 -8.56 -3.33
CA VAL A 297 -19.47 -9.00 -2.81
C VAL A 297 -19.59 -10.46 -2.40
N GLN A 298 -18.68 -11.30 -2.89
CA GLN A 298 -18.56 -12.69 -2.46
C GLN A 298 -17.65 -12.73 -1.23
N GLN A 299 -18.16 -13.20 -0.11
CA GLN A 299 -17.35 -13.43 1.09
C GLN A 299 -16.67 -14.79 1.01
N LEU A 300 -15.41 -14.85 1.39
CA LEU A 300 -14.59 -16.06 1.45
C LEU A 300 -14.02 -16.22 2.86
N ALA A 301 -13.83 -17.47 3.28
CA ALA A 301 -13.08 -17.74 4.50
C ALA A 301 -11.60 -17.41 4.24
N ALA A 302 -11.02 -16.52 5.05
CA ALA A 302 -9.60 -16.28 5.02
C ALA A 302 -8.85 -17.50 5.61
N PRO A 303 -7.63 -17.82 5.11
CA PRO A 303 -6.81 -18.85 5.72
C PRO A 303 -6.44 -18.47 7.16
N ALA A 304 -6.32 -19.47 8.04
CA ALA A 304 -5.87 -19.23 9.40
C ALA A 304 -4.48 -18.57 9.40
N GLY A 305 -4.32 -17.50 10.19
CA GLY A 305 -3.07 -16.74 10.22
C GLY A 305 -2.85 -15.82 9.02
N TRP A 306 -3.88 -15.56 8.20
CA TRP A 306 -3.81 -14.59 7.09
C TRP A 306 -3.22 -13.26 7.57
N LEU A 307 -2.20 -12.78 6.87
CA LEU A 307 -1.65 -11.46 7.06
C LEU A 307 -2.66 -10.44 6.52
N THR A 308 -3.58 -10.08 7.40
CA THR A 308 -4.85 -9.44 7.07
C THR A 308 -4.67 -8.17 6.24
N GLY A 309 -5.35 -8.12 5.09
CA GLY A 309 -5.26 -6.99 4.15
C GLY A 309 -4.04 -7.03 3.23
N SER A 310 -3.33 -8.15 3.15
CA SER A 310 -2.26 -8.39 2.18
C SER A 310 -2.56 -9.59 1.28
N GLY A 311 -2.05 -9.55 0.05
CA GLY A 311 -2.24 -10.57 -0.97
C GLY A 311 -2.09 -9.98 -2.36
N TRP A 312 -2.07 -10.83 -3.37
CA TRP A 312 -1.97 -10.45 -4.77
C TRP A 312 -2.78 -11.40 -5.63
N TRP A 313 -3.13 -10.94 -6.82
CA TRP A 313 -3.76 -11.80 -7.83
C TRP A 313 -2.73 -12.24 -8.84
N THR A 314 -2.78 -13.50 -9.26
CA THR A 314 -2.16 -13.94 -10.51
C THR A 314 -2.96 -13.41 -11.70
N ARG A 315 -2.33 -13.36 -12.88
CA ARG A 315 -3.02 -13.00 -14.12
C ARG A 315 -4.19 -13.94 -14.44
N ASP A 316 -4.03 -15.22 -14.11
CA ASP A 316 -5.04 -16.27 -14.32
C ASP A 316 -6.23 -16.17 -13.34
N GLY A 317 -6.16 -15.28 -12.36
CA GLY A 317 -7.26 -15.02 -11.43
C GLY A 317 -7.24 -15.89 -10.18
N GLU A 318 -6.07 -16.35 -9.75
CA GLU A 318 -5.87 -16.93 -8.42
C GLU A 318 -5.53 -15.81 -7.44
N LEU A 319 -6.23 -15.76 -6.31
CA LEU A 319 -5.93 -14.81 -5.24
C LEU A 319 -5.03 -15.48 -4.23
N CYS A 320 -3.78 -15.03 -4.16
CA CYS A 320 -2.76 -15.54 -3.26
C CYS A 320 -2.73 -14.75 -1.96
N LEU A 321 -2.83 -15.44 -0.83
CA LEU A 321 -2.94 -14.85 0.50
C LEU A 321 -1.79 -15.31 1.39
N PRO A 322 -0.82 -14.45 1.73
CA PRO A 322 0.24 -14.81 2.65
C PRO A 322 -0.31 -15.00 4.06
N TYR A 323 0.12 -16.06 4.74
CA TYR A 323 -0.32 -16.39 6.09
C TYR A 323 0.83 -16.91 6.95
N ALA A 324 0.74 -16.69 8.26
CA ALA A 324 1.67 -17.20 9.26
C ALA A 324 0.91 -17.85 10.42
N THR A 325 1.25 -19.08 10.75
CA THR A 325 0.73 -19.82 11.91
C THR A 325 1.89 -20.44 12.70
N GLY A 326 1.61 -21.00 13.88
CA GLY A 326 2.62 -21.74 14.64
C GLY A 326 3.16 -22.98 13.89
N ALA A 327 2.37 -23.58 13.00
CA ALA A 327 2.77 -24.76 12.23
C ALA A 327 3.42 -24.42 10.88
N ALA A 328 3.07 -23.27 10.30
CA ALA A 328 3.61 -22.76 9.05
C ALA A 328 3.98 -21.29 9.24
N PRO A 329 5.24 -20.98 9.58
CA PRO A 329 5.67 -19.60 9.88
C PRO A 329 5.60 -18.68 8.65
N CYS A 330 5.61 -19.26 7.46
CA CYS A 330 5.42 -18.61 6.17
C CYS A 330 4.67 -19.55 5.22
N GLY A 331 3.60 -19.07 4.61
CA GLY A 331 2.83 -19.81 3.61
C GLY A 331 2.00 -18.89 2.73
N VAL A 332 1.51 -19.43 1.61
CA VAL A 332 0.61 -18.77 0.67
C VAL A 332 -0.55 -19.73 0.40
N ALA A 333 -1.77 -19.24 0.57
CA ALA A 333 -3.01 -19.98 0.28
C ALA A 333 -3.73 -19.40 -0.93
#